data_AF-A0A4Z2HPY3-F1
#
_entry.id   AF-A0A4Z2HPY3-F1
#
_cell.length_a   1.000
_cell.length_b   1.000
_cell.length_c   1.000
_cell.angle_alpha   90.00
_cell.angle_beta   90.00
_cell.angle_gamma   90.00
#
_symmetry.space_group_name_H-M   'P 1'
#
loop_
_entity.id
_entity.type
_entity.pdbx_description
1 polymer ?
#
loop_
_entity_poly.entity_id
_entity_poly.type
_entity_poly.pdbx_seq_one_letter_code
_entity_poly.pdbx_strand_id
1 'polypeptide(L)'
;MTLNLTFYVSLQKLNSPTLSVNSDGFIPMLSKLDDCIEYVSSHPNFKDYPVYLAKFKQCLSRARHFMKIHIVNTMQHLTSQLTKRDPMGLTNADNAFTLYYVKYRAAAPKVRSLIEQIEQRAEKIPEYHQLLDEVHQCYLDQRELLLSPSITSTITDLTKQNIKDHCALVAALKTTAIQGGPTYSLSQQPWAQPAKINDIVMTTYRVMKSKLPGTLQSMSLYLANRDTEFILFKPVREEYSGEDLQIVACPSMEQINLLLSVNK
;
A
#
# COMPACT_ATOMS: atom_id res chain seq x y z
N MET A 1 -46.49 19.21 -2.55
CA MET A 1 -45.21 19.12 -3.27
C MET A 1 -45.29 17.96 -4.24
N THR A 2 -45.49 18.27 -5.52
CA THR A 2 -45.48 17.27 -6.60
C THR A 2 -44.08 16.66 -6.62
N LEU A 3 -43.95 15.42 -6.13
CA LEU A 3 -42.83 14.54 -6.45
C LEU A 3 -42.83 14.40 -7.97
N ASN A 4 -42.16 15.34 -8.65
CA ASN A 4 -42.24 15.52 -10.09
C ASN A 4 -41.86 14.22 -10.81
N LEU A 5 -42.47 13.99 -11.98
CA LEU A 5 -42.18 12.88 -12.89
C LEU A 5 -40.66 12.67 -13.08
N THR A 6 -39.90 13.77 -13.10
CA THR A 6 -38.44 13.82 -13.19
C THR A 6 -37.71 13.07 -12.06
N PHE A 7 -38.27 13.09 -10.85
CA PHE A 7 -37.70 12.41 -9.69
C PHE A 7 -37.98 10.90 -9.74
N TYR A 8 -39.20 10.51 -10.14
CA TYR A 8 -39.55 9.10 -10.37
C TYR A 8 -38.69 8.47 -11.49
N VAL A 9 -38.45 9.22 -12.57
CA VAL A 9 -37.53 8.82 -13.66
C VAL A 9 -36.09 8.68 -13.18
N SER A 10 -35.63 9.55 -12.27
CA SER A 10 -34.27 9.47 -11.69
C SER A 10 -34.11 8.23 -10.81
N LEU A 11 -35.13 7.92 -10.00
CA LEU A 11 -35.18 6.69 -9.18
C LEU A 11 -35.22 5.42 -10.04
N GLN A 12 -35.97 5.43 -11.15
CA GLN A 12 -35.99 4.30 -12.10
C GLN A 12 -34.62 4.06 -12.75
N LYS A 13 -33.86 5.11 -13.07
CA LYS A 13 -32.51 4.97 -13.64
C LYS A 13 -31.54 4.26 -12.69
N LEU A 14 -31.61 4.52 -11.38
CA LEU A 14 -30.81 3.82 -10.35
C LEU A 14 -31.21 2.36 -10.14
N ASN A 15 -32.43 2.00 -10.53
CA ASN A 15 -32.88 0.61 -10.54
C ASN A 15 -32.37 -0.15 -11.77
N SER A 16 -31.85 0.55 -12.79
CA SER A 16 -31.27 -0.09 -13.97
C SER A 16 -29.99 -0.85 -13.60
N PRO A 17 -29.84 -2.13 -14.00
CA PRO A 17 -28.59 -2.85 -13.85
C PRO A 17 -27.47 -2.31 -14.77
N THR A 18 -27.80 -1.48 -15.76
CA THR A 18 -26.87 -0.91 -16.74
C THR A 18 -26.47 0.54 -16.43
N LEU A 19 -26.73 1.02 -15.21
CA LEU A 19 -26.36 2.38 -14.80
C LEU A 19 -24.84 2.58 -14.95
N SER A 20 -24.44 3.58 -15.74
CA SER A 20 -23.05 4.00 -15.86
C SER A 20 -22.74 5.12 -14.86
N VAL A 21 -21.85 4.84 -13.91
CA VAL A 21 -21.35 5.85 -12.96
C VAL A 21 -20.50 6.94 -13.61
N ASN A 22 -20.04 6.70 -14.84
CA ASN A 22 -19.26 7.66 -15.63
C ASN A 22 -20.14 8.54 -16.52
N SER A 23 -21.46 8.42 -16.43
CA SER A 23 -22.36 9.29 -17.17
C SER A 23 -22.40 10.69 -16.54
N ASP A 24 -22.48 11.73 -17.37
CA ASP A 24 -22.52 13.13 -16.91
C ASP A 24 -23.69 13.41 -15.96
N GLY A 25 -24.77 12.61 -16.04
CA GLY A 25 -25.94 12.72 -15.18
C GLY A 25 -25.83 12.03 -13.82
N PHE A 26 -24.77 11.26 -13.55
CA PHE A 26 -24.67 10.46 -12.32
C PHE A 26 -24.45 11.32 -11.07
N ILE A 27 -23.47 12.24 -11.08
CA ILE A 27 -23.20 13.12 -9.93
C ILE A 27 -24.37 14.08 -9.64
N PRO A 28 -24.99 14.74 -10.64
CA PRO A 28 -26.20 15.53 -10.41
C PRO A 28 -27.34 14.71 -9.79
N MET A 29 -27.47 13.43 -10.18
CA MET A 29 -28.46 12.51 -9.61
C MET A 29 -28.16 12.18 -8.14
N LEU A 30 -26.89 11.97 -7.77
CA LEU A 30 -26.49 11.78 -6.38
C LEU A 30 -26.83 13.02 -5.53
N SER A 31 -26.45 14.21 -6.00
CA SER A 31 -26.72 15.46 -5.27
C SER A 31 -28.22 15.65 -5.01
N LYS A 32 -29.04 15.39 -6.03
CA LYS A 32 -30.50 15.45 -5.90
C LYS A 32 -31.07 14.41 -4.93
N LEU A 33 -30.47 13.23 -4.83
CA LEU A 33 -30.86 12.24 -3.82
C LEU A 33 -30.56 12.75 -2.41
N ASP A 34 -29.40 13.38 -2.21
CA ASP A 34 -29.01 13.95 -0.93
C ASP A 34 -30.01 15.05 -0.50
N ASP A 35 -30.33 15.99 -1.39
CA ASP A 35 -31.34 17.04 -1.15
C ASP A 35 -32.71 16.46 -0.76
N CYS A 36 -33.11 15.36 -1.43
CA CYS A 36 -34.38 14.71 -1.17
C CYS A 36 -34.40 13.98 0.17
N ILE A 37 -33.27 13.38 0.58
CA ILE A 37 -33.13 12.76 1.89
C ILE A 37 -33.20 13.84 2.97
N GLU A 38 -32.47 14.94 2.82
CA GLU A 38 -32.47 16.05 3.78
C GLU A 38 -33.86 16.69 3.92
N TYR A 39 -34.52 16.96 2.80
CA TYR A 39 -35.89 17.50 2.80
C TYR A 39 -36.87 16.57 3.51
N VAL A 40 -36.84 15.28 3.18
CA VAL A 40 -37.74 14.31 3.79
C VAL A 40 -37.44 14.20 5.28
N SER A 41 -36.17 14.08 5.69
CA SER A 41 -35.73 14.01 7.09
C SER A 41 -36.12 15.23 7.95
N SER A 42 -36.22 16.42 7.36
CA SER A 42 -36.71 17.62 8.05
C SER A 42 -38.23 17.73 8.18
N HIS A 43 -38.99 16.84 7.52
CA HIS A 43 -40.47 16.86 7.51
C HIS A 43 -41.10 15.50 7.90
N PRO A 44 -40.88 15.01 9.14
CA PRO A 44 -41.32 13.68 9.57
C PRO A 44 -42.84 13.50 9.65
N ASN A 45 -43.60 14.59 9.67
CA ASN A 45 -45.06 14.57 9.80
C ASN A 45 -45.79 14.24 8.47
N PHE A 46 -45.06 14.00 7.38
CA PHE A 46 -45.66 13.65 6.10
C PHE A 46 -46.16 12.20 6.12
N LYS A 47 -47.40 11.96 5.65
CA LYS A 47 -48.13 10.68 5.80
C LYS A 47 -47.36 9.44 5.34
N ASP A 48 -46.52 9.58 4.31
CA ASP A 48 -45.73 8.48 3.73
C ASP A 48 -44.21 8.66 3.91
N TYR A 49 -43.80 9.52 4.85
CA TYR A 49 -42.39 9.86 5.13
C TYR A 49 -41.47 8.63 5.26
N PRO A 50 -41.79 7.60 6.07
CA PRO A 50 -40.90 6.46 6.27
C PRO A 50 -40.66 5.67 4.98
N VAL A 51 -41.67 5.58 4.11
CA VAL A 51 -41.61 4.84 2.84
C VAL A 51 -40.71 5.56 1.84
N TYR A 52 -40.83 6.88 1.72
CA TYR A 52 -39.96 7.67 0.84
C TYR A 52 -38.51 7.65 1.30
N LEU A 53 -38.29 7.82 2.61
CA LEU A 53 -36.95 7.77 3.18
C LEU A 53 -36.28 6.41 2.93
N ALA A 54 -37.00 5.31 3.15
CA ALA A 54 -36.49 3.96 2.87
C ALA A 54 -36.09 3.79 1.40
N LYS A 55 -36.92 4.26 0.46
CA LYS A 55 -36.62 4.20 -0.97
C LYS A 55 -35.38 5.02 -1.34
N PHE A 56 -35.21 6.23 -0.79
CA PHE A 56 -34.04 7.05 -1.11
C PHE A 56 -32.75 6.47 -0.55
N LYS A 57 -32.79 5.95 0.69
CA LYS A 57 -31.66 5.22 1.28
C LYS A 57 -31.30 3.98 0.46
N GLN A 58 -32.28 3.27 -0.07
CA GLN A 58 -32.04 2.13 -0.97
C GLN A 58 -31.34 2.57 -2.27
N CYS A 59 -31.82 3.65 -2.90
CA CYS A 59 -31.19 4.20 -4.09
C CYS A 59 -29.74 4.66 -3.83
N LEU A 60 -29.49 5.33 -2.71
CA LEU A 60 -28.15 5.74 -2.28
C LEU A 60 -27.24 4.50 -2.10
N SER A 61 -27.74 3.45 -1.45
CA SER A 61 -27.00 2.19 -1.28
C SER A 61 -26.60 1.55 -2.61
N ARG A 62 -27.52 1.52 -3.59
CA ARG A 62 -27.23 1.04 -4.94
C ARG A 62 -26.19 1.90 -5.64
N ALA A 63 -26.31 3.22 -5.54
CA ALA A 63 -25.34 4.14 -6.14
C ALA A 63 -23.92 3.94 -5.57
N ARG A 64 -23.81 3.81 -4.24
CA ARG A 64 -22.55 3.46 -3.55
C ARG A 64 -21.97 2.15 -4.06
N HIS A 65 -22.80 1.13 -4.21
CA HIS A 65 -22.36 -0.16 -4.72
C HIS A 65 -21.81 -0.06 -6.15
N PHE A 66 -22.48 0.68 -7.04
CA PHE A 66 -21.97 0.91 -8.40
C PHE A 66 -20.65 1.68 -8.41
N MET A 67 -20.50 2.70 -7.57
CA MET A 67 -19.23 3.43 -7.42
C MET A 67 -18.11 2.49 -6.94
N LYS A 68 -18.37 1.70 -5.90
CA LYS A 68 -17.44 0.68 -5.37
C LYS A 68 -16.97 -0.25 -6.49
N ILE A 69 -17.91 -0.89 -7.17
CA ILE A 69 -17.60 -1.85 -8.25
C ILE A 69 -16.74 -1.19 -9.32
N HIS A 70 -17.09 0.03 -9.76
CA HIS A 70 -16.34 0.70 -10.80
C HIS A 70 -14.89 1.02 -10.40
N ILE A 71 -14.70 1.58 -9.20
CA ILE A 71 -13.37 1.94 -8.68
C ILE A 71 -12.52 0.69 -8.51
N VAL A 72 -13.05 -0.32 -7.80
CA VAL A 72 -12.35 -1.58 -7.53
C VAL A 72 -11.99 -2.30 -8.84
N ASN A 73 -12.93 -2.44 -9.78
CA ASN A 73 -12.66 -3.08 -11.05
C ASN A 73 -11.61 -2.33 -11.86
N THR A 74 -11.61 -1.00 -11.83
CA THR A 74 -10.62 -0.20 -12.55
C THR A 74 -9.21 -0.46 -12.02
N MET A 75 -9.03 -0.48 -10.69
CA MET A 75 -7.73 -0.76 -10.06
C MET A 75 -7.28 -2.21 -10.30
N GLN A 76 -8.16 -3.18 -10.04
CA GLN A 76 -7.86 -4.61 -10.22
C GLN A 76 -7.54 -4.96 -11.67
N HIS A 77 -8.31 -4.40 -12.62
CA HIS A 77 -8.05 -4.61 -14.04
C HIS A 77 -6.69 -4.03 -14.44
N LEU A 78 -6.35 -2.85 -13.95
CA LEU A 78 -5.06 -2.22 -14.22
C LEU A 78 -3.90 -3.08 -13.69
N THR A 79 -3.98 -3.51 -12.43
CA THR A 79 -2.97 -4.42 -11.85
C THR A 79 -2.85 -5.71 -12.64
N SER A 80 -3.98 -6.35 -12.99
CA SER A 80 -3.98 -7.59 -13.77
C SER A 80 -3.30 -7.43 -15.14
N GLN A 81 -3.49 -6.29 -15.81
CA GLN A 81 -2.80 -6.01 -17.06
C GLN A 81 -1.28 -5.84 -16.88
N LEU A 82 -0.87 -5.25 -15.77
CA LEU A 82 0.54 -4.97 -15.48
C LEU A 82 1.30 -6.23 -15.03
N THR A 83 0.65 -7.12 -14.26
CA THR A 83 1.25 -8.38 -13.81
C THR A 83 1.35 -9.43 -14.91
N LYS A 84 0.39 -9.49 -15.84
CA LYS A 84 0.41 -10.44 -16.98
C LYS A 84 1.50 -10.14 -18.02
N ARG A 85 2.09 -8.95 -18.00
CA ARG A 85 2.98 -8.47 -19.05
C ARG A 85 4.42 -8.99 -18.97
N ASP A 86 4.77 -9.74 -17.92
CA ASP A 86 6.15 -10.20 -17.71
C ASP A 86 6.31 -11.74 -17.65
N PRO A 87 6.08 -12.47 -18.75
CA PRO A 87 6.41 -13.89 -18.83
C PRO A 87 7.92 -14.16 -19.05
N MET A 88 8.75 -13.14 -19.29
CA MET A 88 10.18 -13.31 -19.62
C MET A 88 11.17 -12.65 -18.65
N GLY A 89 10.72 -11.87 -17.66
CA GLY A 89 11.56 -11.28 -16.61
C GLY A 89 12.62 -10.30 -17.14
N LEU A 90 12.42 -9.74 -18.35
CA LEU A 90 13.41 -8.90 -19.03
C LEU A 90 13.32 -7.41 -18.62
N THR A 91 12.31 -7.03 -17.84
CA THR A 91 12.16 -5.64 -17.40
C THR A 91 13.01 -5.37 -16.17
N ASN A 92 13.98 -4.46 -16.27
CA ASN A 92 14.69 -3.95 -15.09
C ASN A 92 13.66 -3.40 -14.09
N ALA A 93 13.84 -3.67 -12.80
CA ALA A 93 12.89 -3.30 -11.74
C ALA A 93 12.56 -1.79 -11.78
N ASP A 94 13.55 -0.93 -12.00
CA ASP A 94 13.38 0.53 -12.08
C ASP A 94 12.45 0.95 -13.24
N ASN A 95 12.54 0.25 -14.38
CA ASN A 95 11.68 0.49 -15.54
C ASN A 95 10.25 -0.01 -15.29
N ALA A 96 10.10 -1.11 -14.53
CA ALA A 96 8.80 -1.65 -14.16
C ALA A 96 8.04 -0.72 -13.20
N PHE A 97 8.69 -0.21 -12.15
CA PHE A 97 8.07 0.73 -11.21
C PHE A 97 7.62 2.02 -11.88
N THR A 98 8.46 2.59 -12.75
CA THR A 98 8.13 3.78 -13.54
C THR A 98 6.89 3.53 -14.40
N LEU A 99 6.82 2.38 -15.08
CA LEU A 99 5.66 2.00 -15.89
C LEU A 99 4.40 1.87 -15.04
N TYR A 100 4.47 1.18 -13.90
CA TYR A 100 3.34 1.01 -12.98
C TYR A 100 2.80 2.37 -12.51
N TYR A 101 3.69 3.27 -12.08
CA TYR A 101 3.32 4.62 -11.67
C TYR A 101 2.61 5.38 -12.79
N VAL A 102 3.20 5.44 -13.99
CA VAL A 102 2.63 6.16 -15.13
C VAL A 102 1.24 5.61 -15.50
N LYS A 103 1.07 4.29 -15.47
CA LYS A 103 -0.19 3.63 -15.80
C LYS A 103 -1.28 3.92 -14.78
N TYR A 104 -0.95 3.89 -13.49
CA TYR A 104 -1.87 4.29 -12.42
C TYR A 104 -2.23 5.77 -12.50
N ARG A 105 -1.24 6.64 -12.72
CA ARG A 105 -1.47 8.07 -12.88
C ARG A 105 -2.39 8.39 -14.06
N ALA A 106 -2.23 7.69 -15.19
CA ALA A 106 -3.09 7.85 -16.35
C ALA A 106 -4.53 7.34 -16.13
N ALA A 107 -4.72 6.35 -15.26
CA ALA A 107 -6.04 5.82 -14.91
C ALA A 107 -6.75 6.64 -13.82
N ALA A 108 -6.01 7.36 -12.97
CA ALA A 108 -6.55 8.10 -11.83
C ALA A 108 -7.72 9.05 -12.19
N PRO A 109 -7.71 9.81 -13.30
CA PRO A 109 -8.84 10.68 -13.65
C PRO A 109 -10.17 9.94 -13.83
N LYS A 110 -10.15 8.64 -14.15
CA LYS A 110 -11.36 7.82 -14.35
C LYS A 110 -12.11 7.51 -13.07
N VAL A 111 -11.40 7.49 -11.93
CA VAL A 111 -11.97 7.17 -10.62
C VAL A 111 -12.01 8.37 -9.68
N ARG A 112 -11.21 9.41 -9.96
CA ARG A 112 -11.04 10.58 -9.10
C ARG A 112 -12.36 11.27 -8.78
N SER A 113 -13.20 11.55 -9.78
CA SER A 113 -14.47 12.23 -9.56
C SER A 113 -15.40 11.44 -8.62
N LEU A 114 -15.40 10.11 -8.71
CA LEU A 114 -16.19 9.25 -7.82
C LEU A 114 -15.62 9.23 -6.41
N ILE A 115 -14.28 9.19 -6.26
CA ILE A 115 -13.62 9.23 -4.95
C ILE A 115 -13.90 10.57 -4.26
N GLU A 116 -13.81 11.69 -4.97
CA GLU A 116 -14.16 13.01 -4.43
C GLU A 116 -15.61 13.06 -3.93
N GLN A 117 -16.55 12.41 -4.64
CA GLN A 117 -17.94 12.29 -4.19
C GLN A 117 -18.11 11.39 -2.96
N ILE A 118 -17.25 10.38 -2.79
CA ILE A 118 -17.25 9.50 -1.61
C ILE A 118 -16.69 10.26 -0.40
N GLU A 119 -15.56 10.95 -0.56
CA GLU A 119 -14.92 11.76 0.48
C GLU A 119 -15.86 12.84 1.02
N GLN A 120 -16.49 13.62 0.14
CA GLN A 120 -17.46 14.67 0.51
C GLN A 120 -18.63 14.13 1.36
N ARG A 121 -18.99 12.86 1.19
CA ARG A 121 -20.12 12.22 1.91
C ARG A 121 -19.67 11.46 3.15
N ALA A 122 -18.41 11.02 3.19
CA ALA A 122 -17.83 10.26 4.31
C ALA A 122 -17.84 11.04 5.63
N GLU A 123 -17.79 12.38 5.58
CA GLU A 123 -17.88 13.24 6.77
C GLU A 123 -19.23 13.15 7.50
N LYS A 124 -20.31 12.84 6.76
CA LYS A 124 -21.69 12.91 7.27
C LYS A 124 -22.35 11.54 7.37
N ILE A 125 -21.91 10.57 6.57
CA ILE A 125 -22.58 9.27 6.40
C ILE A 125 -21.57 8.15 6.68
N PRO A 126 -21.73 7.39 7.78
CA PRO A 126 -20.79 6.34 8.17
C PRO A 126 -20.52 5.30 7.09
N GLU A 127 -21.55 4.94 6.30
CA GLU A 127 -21.39 3.93 5.27
C GLU A 127 -20.61 4.45 4.03
N TYR A 128 -20.41 5.77 3.88
CA TYR A 128 -19.45 6.33 2.92
C TYR A 128 -18.03 6.33 3.49
N HIS A 129 -17.86 6.51 4.80
CA HIS A 129 -16.56 6.35 5.45
C HIS A 129 -16.04 4.91 5.29
N GLN A 130 -16.87 3.91 5.58
CA GLN A 130 -16.52 2.51 5.34
C GLN A 130 -16.19 2.23 3.87
N LEU A 131 -16.94 2.83 2.93
CA LEU A 131 -16.64 2.68 1.50
C LEU A 131 -15.28 3.30 1.14
N LEU A 132 -14.93 4.44 1.75
CA LEU A 132 -13.64 5.08 1.54
C LEU A 132 -12.51 4.19 2.05
N ASP A 133 -12.65 3.58 3.23
CA ASP A 133 -11.69 2.61 3.76
C ASP A 133 -11.51 1.41 2.83
N GLU A 134 -12.61 0.87 2.29
CA GLU A 134 -12.56 -0.23 1.32
C GLU A 134 -11.85 0.16 0.01
N VAL A 135 -12.04 1.39 -0.46
CA VAL A 135 -11.34 1.92 -1.65
C VAL A 135 -9.84 2.09 -1.36
N HIS A 136 -9.47 2.63 -0.20
CA HIS A 136 -8.08 2.76 0.23
C HIS A 136 -7.41 1.39 0.36
N GLN A 137 -8.07 0.44 1.03
CA GLN A 137 -7.55 -0.91 1.17
C GLN A 137 -7.37 -1.58 -0.19
N CYS A 138 -8.36 -1.49 -1.08
CA CYS A 138 -8.23 -2.02 -2.43
C CYS A 138 -7.03 -1.43 -3.18
N TYR A 139 -6.84 -0.11 -3.10
CA TYR A 139 -5.66 0.54 -3.67
C TYR A 139 -4.36 -0.05 -3.11
N LEU A 140 -4.24 -0.13 -1.78
CA LEU A 140 -3.05 -0.67 -1.12
C LEU A 140 -2.77 -2.12 -1.53
N ASP A 141 -3.78 -2.99 -1.50
CA ASP A 141 -3.67 -4.40 -1.92
C ASP A 141 -3.20 -4.50 -3.38
N GLN A 142 -3.80 -3.71 -4.28
CA GLN A 142 -3.42 -3.70 -5.69
C GLN A 142 -1.99 -3.20 -5.91
N ARG A 143 -1.52 -2.29 -5.07
CA ARG A 143 -0.15 -1.77 -5.12
C ARG A 143 0.84 -2.74 -4.51
N GLU A 144 0.51 -3.40 -3.42
CA GLU A 144 1.31 -4.47 -2.82
C GLU A 144 1.61 -5.57 -3.85
N LEU A 145 0.60 -6.04 -4.60
CA LEU A 145 0.78 -7.04 -5.64
C LEU A 145 1.83 -6.67 -6.70
N LEU A 146 1.99 -5.37 -7.00
CA LEU A 146 2.96 -4.88 -7.98
C LEU A 146 4.36 -4.68 -7.38
N LEU A 147 4.44 -4.30 -6.10
CA LEU A 147 5.70 -3.91 -5.48
C LEU A 147 6.38 -5.08 -4.74
N SER A 148 5.60 -5.96 -4.13
CA SER A 148 6.11 -7.05 -3.27
C SER A 148 7.10 -7.99 -3.96
N PRO A 149 6.92 -8.42 -5.23
CA PRO A 149 7.89 -9.31 -5.88
C PRO A 149 9.30 -8.69 -6.00
N SER A 150 9.37 -7.43 -6.44
CA SER A 150 10.64 -6.72 -6.62
C SER A 150 11.31 -6.36 -5.29
N ILE A 151 10.52 -5.96 -4.28
CA ILE A 151 11.02 -5.70 -2.93
C ILE A 151 11.55 -7.00 -2.30
N THR A 152 10.75 -8.07 -2.36
CA THR A 152 11.12 -9.39 -1.83
C THR A 152 12.36 -9.95 -2.53
N SER A 153 12.48 -9.80 -3.85
CA SER A 153 13.69 -10.19 -4.59
C SER A 153 14.90 -9.39 -4.11
N THR A 154 14.76 -8.07 -3.97
CA THR A 154 15.86 -7.21 -3.51
C THR A 154 16.32 -7.59 -2.10
N ILE A 155 15.37 -7.79 -1.17
CA ILE A 155 15.66 -8.26 0.19
C ILE A 155 16.33 -9.64 0.14
N THR A 156 15.80 -10.56 -0.65
CA THR A 156 16.34 -11.91 -0.80
C THR A 156 17.77 -11.89 -1.34
N ASP A 157 18.07 -11.06 -2.34
CA ASP A 157 19.40 -10.92 -2.92
C ASP A 157 20.39 -10.29 -1.93
N LEU A 158 19.95 -9.27 -1.18
CA LEU A 158 20.71 -8.69 -0.07
C LEU A 158 21.05 -9.73 1.01
N THR A 159 20.12 -10.65 1.26
CA THR A 159 20.22 -11.67 2.32
C THR A 159 21.03 -12.90 1.87
N LYS A 160 20.91 -13.33 0.61
CA LYS A 160 21.56 -14.53 0.07
C LYS A 160 23.07 -14.41 -0.04
N GLN A 161 23.61 -13.22 -0.27
CA GLN A 161 25.06 -13.03 -0.44
C GLN A 161 25.87 -13.17 0.86
N ASN A 162 25.23 -13.05 2.04
CA ASN A 162 25.97 -12.93 3.31
C ASN A 162 25.67 -14.01 4.37
N ILE A 163 24.55 -14.74 4.28
CA ILE A 163 24.02 -15.46 5.48
C ILE A 163 24.30 -16.96 5.52
N LYS A 164 24.40 -17.64 4.38
CA LYS A 164 24.26 -19.11 4.37
C LYS A 164 25.39 -19.88 5.06
N ASP A 165 26.62 -19.40 5.01
CA ASP A 165 27.75 -20.18 5.52
C ASP A 165 28.04 -19.89 6.99
N HIS A 166 28.00 -18.62 7.41
CA HIS A 166 28.48 -18.22 8.74
C HIS A 166 27.47 -18.47 9.87
N CYS A 167 26.19 -18.15 9.67
CA CYS A 167 25.17 -18.39 10.70
C CYS A 167 24.97 -19.88 10.96
N ALA A 168 25.03 -20.70 9.92
CA ALA A 168 24.98 -22.15 10.02
C ALA A 168 26.19 -22.71 10.79
N LEU A 169 27.40 -22.22 10.51
CA LEU A 169 28.62 -22.61 11.23
C LEU A 169 28.57 -22.18 12.71
N VAL A 170 28.14 -20.96 13.01
CA VAL A 170 27.97 -20.47 14.38
C VAL A 170 26.91 -21.29 15.14
N ALA A 171 25.78 -21.59 14.50
CA ALA A 171 24.72 -22.41 15.10
C ALA A 171 25.20 -23.85 15.35
N ALA A 172 25.91 -24.46 14.40
CA ALA A 172 26.48 -25.81 14.55
C ALA A 172 27.51 -25.87 15.69
N LEU A 173 28.37 -24.85 15.82
CA LEU A 173 29.33 -24.75 16.93
C LEU A 173 28.63 -24.56 18.28
N LYS A 174 27.57 -23.75 18.34
CA LYS A 174 26.76 -23.61 19.56
C LYS A 174 26.10 -24.93 19.95
N THR A 175 25.51 -25.65 19.00
CA THR A 175 24.86 -26.95 19.24
C THR A 175 25.85 -28.00 19.73
N THR A 176 27.05 -28.08 19.13
CA THR A 176 28.10 -29.03 19.54
C THR A 176 28.69 -28.70 20.91
N ALA A 177 28.80 -27.42 21.27
CA ALA A 177 29.20 -27.00 22.62
C ALA A 177 28.17 -27.40 23.69
N ILE A 178 26.87 -27.37 23.37
CA ILE A 178 25.78 -27.77 24.29
C ILE A 178 25.69 -29.30 24.44
N GLN A 179 25.96 -30.06 23.37
CA GLN A 179 25.86 -31.53 23.35
C GLN A 179 27.11 -32.25 23.91
N GLY A 180 28.04 -31.53 24.54
CA GLY A 180 29.23 -32.12 25.16
C GLY A 180 30.35 -32.51 24.17
N GLY A 181 30.36 -31.92 22.97
CA GLY A 181 31.46 -32.06 22.01
C GLY A 181 32.72 -31.28 22.43
N PRO A 182 33.80 -31.33 21.62
CA PRO A 182 35.01 -30.57 21.87
C PRO A 182 34.70 -29.07 22.01
N THR A 183 35.28 -28.40 23.01
CA THR A 183 35.06 -26.98 23.25
C THR A 183 35.86 -26.16 22.24
N TYR A 184 35.17 -25.54 21.27
CA TYR A 184 35.81 -24.67 20.27
C TYR A 184 35.63 -23.21 20.67
N SER A 185 36.72 -22.43 20.69
CA SER A 185 36.62 -20.97 20.81
C SER A 185 36.34 -20.35 19.44
N LEU A 186 35.32 -19.48 19.37
CA LEU A 186 34.95 -18.78 18.13
C LEU A 186 36.14 -17.99 17.56
N SER A 187 36.91 -17.32 18.41
CA SER A 187 38.10 -16.54 18.02
C SER A 187 39.20 -17.35 17.32
N GLN A 188 39.24 -18.66 17.56
CA GLN A 188 40.24 -19.56 16.97
C GLN A 188 39.80 -20.09 15.61
N GLN A 189 38.55 -19.85 15.19
CA GLN A 189 38.06 -20.35 13.92
C GLN A 189 38.67 -19.56 12.76
N PRO A 190 39.17 -20.23 11.69
CA PRO A 190 39.77 -19.55 10.54
C PRO A 190 38.82 -18.60 9.82
N TRP A 191 37.50 -18.81 9.91
CA TRP A 191 36.48 -17.95 9.31
C TRP A 191 36.07 -16.77 10.21
N ALA A 192 36.39 -16.82 11.50
CA ALA A 192 36.03 -15.80 12.50
C ALA A 192 37.18 -14.81 12.78
N GLN A 193 38.22 -14.81 11.94
CA GLN A 193 39.35 -13.89 12.08
C GLN A 193 38.90 -12.44 11.84
N PRO A 194 39.42 -11.45 12.61
CA PRO A 194 38.99 -10.05 12.50
C PRO A 194 39.04 -9.50 11.07
N ALA A 195 40.07 -9.84 10.29
CA ALA A 195 40.20 -9.42 8.90
C ALA A 195 39.09 -9.97 8.00
N LYS A 196 38.67 -11.24 8.20
CA LYS A 196 37.57 -11.85 7.43
C LYS A 196 36.22 -11.29 7.84
N ILE A 197 36.01 -11.05 9.14
CA ILE A 197 34.79 -10.38 9.62
C ILE A 197 34.70 -8.96 9.03
N ASN A 198 35.80 -8.22 9.00
CA ASN A 198 35.86 -6.90 8.38
C ASN A 198 35.50 -6.98 6.88
N ASP A 199 36.09 -7.90 6.12
CA ASP A 199 35.80 -8.09 4.70
C ASP A 199 34.31 -8.42 4.44
N ILE A 200 33.70 -9.26 5.30
CA ILE A 200 32.27 -9.57 5.25
C ILE A 200 31.43 -8.32 5.50
N VAL A 201 31.74 -7.55 6.54
CA VAL A 201 31.02 -6.30 6.87
C VAL A 201 31.15 -5.29 5.74
N MET A 202 32.34 -5.13 5.18
CA MET A 202 32.60 -4.21 4.06
C MET A 202 31.86 -4.62 2.78
N THR A 203 31.85 -5.92 2.47
CA THR A 203 31.16 -6.46 1.31
C THR A 203 29.64 -6.31 1.48
N THR A 204 29.11 -6.67 2.65
CA THR A 204 27.68 -6.49 2.98
C THR A 204 27.27 -5.03 2.83
N TYR A 205 28.06 -4.11 3.39
CA TYR A 205 27.77 -2.69 3.31
C TYR A 205 27.80 -2.15 1.88
N ARG A 206 28.80 -2.56 1.07
CA ARG A 206 28.91 -2.16 -0.34
C ARG A 206 27.70 -2.62 -1.14
N VAL A 207 27.24 -3.85 -0.92
CA VAL A 207 26.03 -4.38 -1.58
C VAL A 207 24.81 -3.56 -1.17
N MET A 208 24.62 -3.34 0.15
CA MET A 208 23.49 -2.57 0.67
C MET A 208 23.46 -1.14 0.13
N LYS A 209 24.60 -0.44 0.14
CA LYS A 209 24.75 0.90 -0.41
C LYS A 209 24.48 0.97 -1.91
N SER A 210 24.76 -0.10 -2.66
CA SER A 210 24.51 -0.14 -4.11
C SER A 210 23.05 -0.43 -4.47
N LYS A 211 22.35 -1.27 -3.69
CA LYS A 211 21.01 -1.77 -4.05
C LYS A 211 19.88 -0.96 -3.41
N LEU A 212 20.05 -0.53 -2.16
CA LEU A 212 19.00 0.16 -1.41
C LEU A 212 18.52 1.48 -2.05
N PRO A 213 19.40 2.35 -2.59
CA PRO A 213 18.96 3.62 -3.19
C PRO A 213 18.00 3.44 -4.37
N GLY A 214 18.21 2.42 -5.22
CA GLY A 214 17.33 2.15 -6.37
C GLY A 214 15.92 1.75 -5.93
N THR A 215 15.82 0.89 -4.91
CA THR A 215 14.54 0.52 -4.30
C THR A 215 13.84 1.73 -3.68
N LEU A 216 14.57 2.54 -2.90
CA LEU A 216 14.01 3.74 -2.27
C LEU A 216 13.54 4.77 -3.31
N GLN A 217 14.32 5.01 -4.35
CA GLN A 217 13.94 5.92 -5.43
C GLN A 217 12.68 5.44 -6.14
N SER A 218 12.55 4.15 -6.38
CA SER A 218 11.33 3.58 -6.99
C SER A 218 10.11 3.73 -6.09
N MET A 219 10.26 3.56 -4.77
CA MET A 219 9.19 3.81 -3.80
C MET A 219 8.80 5.29 -3.72
N SER A 220 9.76 6.21 -3.90
CA SER A 220 9.53 7.66 -3.86
C SER A 220 8.53 8.15 -4.92
N LEU A 221 8.41 7.44 -6.06
CA LEU A 221 7.39 7.75 -7.08
C LEU A 221 5.97 7.70 -6.51
N TYR A 222 5.76 6.90 -5.47
CA TYR A 222 4.47 6.72 -4.83
C TYR A 222 4.29 7.55 -3.56
N LEU A 223 5.40 8.04 -3.01
CA LEU A 223 5.46 8.94 -1.86
C LEU A 223 5.84 10.33 -2.38
N ALA A 224 4.89 10.96 -3.08
CA ALA A 224 5.14 12.22 -3.78
C ALA A 224 5.50 13.41 -2.87
N ASN A 225 5.31 13.30 -1.55
CA ASN A 225 5.61 14.35 -0.57
C ASN A 225 6.39 13.79 0.64
N ARG A 226 7.49 14.47 1.01
CA ARG A 226 8.30 14.24 2.22
C ARG A 226 7.48 14.28 3.51
N ASP A 227 6.44 15.12 3.58
CA ASP A 227 5.57 15.19 4.76
C ASP A 227 4.70 13.94 4.89
N THR A 228 4.16 13.45 3.76
CA THR A 228 3.37 12.22 3.72
C THR A 228 4.23 11.00 4.03
N GLU A 229 5.46 10.98 3.50
CA GLU A 229 6.48 9.99 3.84
C GLU A 229 6.73 9.97 5.35
N PHE A 230 6.95 11.14 5.95
CA PHE A 230 7.17 11.26 7.40
C PHE A 230 5.97 10.74 8.22
N ILE A 231 4.74 11.13 7.85
CA ILE A 231 3.53 10.69 8.54
C ILE A 231 3.37 9.16 8.47
N LEU A 232 3.57 8.56 7.28
CA LEU A 232 3.41 7.13 7.07
C LEU A 232 4.51 6.30 7.76
N PHE A 233 5.74 6.81 7.80
CA PHE A 233 6.86 6.10 8.43
C PHE A 233 7.03 6.40 9.92
N LYS A 234 6.32 7.40 10.47
CA LYS A 234 6.41 7.73 11.90
C LYS A 234 6.07 6.53 12.81
N PRO A 235 4.96 5.79 12.63
CA PRO A 235 4.65 4.65 13.48
C PRO A 235 5.75 3.57 13.41
N VAL A 236 6.24 3.31 12.22
CA VAL A 236 7.34 2.36 11.98
C VAL A 236 8.60 2.78 12.71
N ARG A 237 8.95 4.08 12.70
CA ARG A 237 10.13 4.61 13.42
C ARG A 237 9.97 4.60 14.94
N GLU A 238 8.76 4.75 15.45
CA GLU A 238 8.45 4.71 16.88
C GLU A 238 8.46 3.28 17.45
N GLU A 239 8.31 2.25 16.61
CA GLU A 239 8.41 0.84 17.02
C GLU A 239 9.86 0.35 17.25
N TYR A 240 10.87 1.05 16.72
CA TYR A 240 12.29 0.66 16.88
C TYR A 240 12.95 1.39 18.05
N SER A 241 13.73 0.67 18.87
CA SER A 241 14.53 1.28 19.93
C SER A 241 15.67 2.16 19.38
N GLY A 242 16.28 2.99 20.23
CA GLY A 242 17.40 3.85 19.83
C GLY A 242 18.63 3.08 19.29
N GLU A 243 18.80 1.82 19.72
CA GLU A 243 19.86 0.93 19.26
C GLU A 243 19.47 0.25 17.93
N ASP A 244 18.21 -0.18 17.79
CA ASP A 244 17.68 -0.73 16.54
C ASP A 244 17.76 0.31 15.41
N LEU A 245 17.43 1.57 15.70
CA LEU A 245 17.54 2.67 14.74
C LEU A 245 18.97 2.84 14.21
N GLN A 246 20.02 2.55 14.99
CA GLN A 246 21.41 2.56 14.49
C GLN A 246 21.72 1.37 13.60
N ILE A 247 21.07 0.22 13.84
CA ILE A 247 21.21 -1.02 13.07
C ILE A 247 20.49 -0.91 11.70
N VAL A 248 19.30 -0.29 11.65
CA VAL A 248 18.50 -0.18 10.41
C VAL A 248 18.92 1.00 9.50
N ALA A 249 19.69 1.96 10.00
CA ALA A 249 19.90 3.26 9.32
C ALA A 249 20.82 3.27 8.10
N CYS A 250 21.28 2.13 7.58
CA CYS A 250 22.33 2.09 6.55
C CYS A 250 23.52 3.00 6.93
N PRO A 251 24.21 2.70 8.06
CA PRO A 251 25.19 3.59 8.66
C PRO A 251 26.27 4.03 7.66
N SER A 252 26.77 5.25 7.80
CA SER A 252 27.88 5.73 6.97
C SER A 252 29.13 4.85 7.15
N MET A 253 30.02 4.88 6.16
CA MET A 253 31.29 4.15 6.21
C MET A 253 32.12 4.52 7.45
N GLU A 254 32.06 5.79 7.86
CA GLU A 254 32.72 6.30 9.07
C GLU A 254 32.11 5.69 10.34
N GLN A 255 30.78 5.59 10.43
CA GLN A 255 30.10 4.93 11.55
C GLN A 255 30.41 3.44 11.62
N ILE A 256 30.51 2.75 10.49
CA ILE A 256 30.91 1.34 10.44
C ILE A 256 32.36 1.17 10.90
N ASN A 257 33.28 2.00 10.40
CA ASN A 257 34.67 1.96 10.83
C ASN A 257 34.80 2.25 12.33
N LEU A 258 34.03 3.21 12.85
CA LEU A 258 33.98 3.51 14.27
C LEU A 258 33.52 2.28 15.07
N LEU A 259 32.38 1.67 14.71
CA LEU A 259 31.85 0.45 15.35
C LEU A 259 32.87 -0.70 15.36
N LEU A 260 33.54 -0.94 14.24
CA LEU A 260 34.54 -2.00 14.12
C LEU A 260 35.85 -1.70 14.87
N SER A 261 36.11 -0.43 15.19
CA SER A 261 37.30 0.01 15.91
C SER A 261 37.16 -0.04 17.44
N VAL A 262 35.94 -0.23 17.98
CA VAL A 262 35.67 -0.15 19.44
C VAL A 262 36.24 -1.33 20.25
N ASN A 263 36.80 -2.37 19.63
CA ASN A 263 37.51 -3.42 20.37
C ASN A 263 39.03 -3.23 20.31
N LYS A 264 39.56 -2.46 21.26
CA LYS A 264 40.91 -2.62 21.81
C LYS A 264 40.84 -2.79 23.31
#